data_AF-A0A1X7UMJ1-F1
#
_entry.id   AF-A0A1X7UMJ1-F1
#
_cell.length_a   1.000
_cell.length_b   1.000
_cell.length_c   1.000
_cell.angle_alpha   90.00
_cell.angle_beta   90.00
_cell.angle_gamma   90.00
#
_symmetry.space_group_name_H-M   'P 1'
#
loop_
_entity.id
_entity.type
_entity.pdbx_description
1 polymer ?
#
loop_
_entity_poly.entity_id
_entity_poly.type
_entity_poly.pdbx_seq_one_letter_code
_entity_poly.pdbx_strand_id
1 'polypeptide(L)'
;MMNALLLEEILEKEDIIKLHKIHIFTGEDFIRSSPLCVMGCLKCTHTQYDNILSVFSHWLAPNHQTALSLYSIYNGTGLLTHLSKIDTALLGGLPAGTITEISGPSGSGKTQFCLMLAVISSLPTRRGGLGKGVSFIDTNCSFSAKRLISIAENWLQSRSISRTLSDSIKQLADKIKIYTELTCTGLEKRINALTSAAATGETADGDIIIIDSLAGLVRKEYDIRTVKGVSDRYQFLSQMSSKLKAYAEEKRIPVIVTSQVSTQFSSSAARGQPSILTSLGISWTHCVDTRLFIEFYKDSNKRKLSIAKSPTGGLISVIVRIEKKGLILDYHETNQLDHQISGDSNSYSMTVKDQTDRYTHRVALRE
;
A
#
# COMPACT_ATOMS: atom_id res chain seq x y z
N MET A 1 -4.60 -18.94 19.83
CA MET A 1 -4.51 -19.80 21.04
C MET A 1 -3.56 -20.97 20.81
N MET A 2 -3.63 -21.69 19.68
CA MET A 2 -2.70 -22.80 19.35
C MET A 2 -1.21 -22.38 19.27
N ASN A 3 -0.88 -21.21 18.69
CA ASN A 3 0.52 -20.79 18.50
C ASN A 3 1.27 -20.31 19.77
N ALA A 4 0.55 -19.93 20.83
CA ALA A 4 1.15 -19.50 22.09
C ALA A 4 1.51 -20.69 22.98
N LEU A 5 0.66 -21.74 22.96
CA LEU A 5 0.89 -23.00 23.66
C LEU A 5 2.14 -23.74 23.13
N LEU A 6 2.47 -23.53 21.85
CA LEU A 6 3.62 -24.17 21.21
C LEU A 6 4.97 -23.75 21.83
N LEU A 7 5.09 -22.51 22.35
CA LEU A 7 6.30 -22.08 23.05
C LEU A 7 6.49 -22.86 24.35
N GLU A 8 5.41 -23.09 25.09
CA GLU A 8 5.41 -23.81 26.37
C GLU A 8 5.70 -25.31 26.22
N GLU A 9 5.47 -25.88 25.03
CA GLU A 9 5.79 -27.28 24.71
C GLU A 9 7.26 -27.49 24.30
N ILE A 10 7.92 -26.46 23.75
CA ILE A 10 9.25 -26.58 23.14
C ILE A 10 10.35 -25.98 24.02
N LEU A 11 10.05 -24.94 24.80
CA LEU A 11 11.02 -24.16 25.56
C LEU A 11 10.72 -24.19 27.07
N GLU A 12 11.79 -24.08 27.86
CA GLU A 12 11.64 -23.94 29.30
C GLU A 12 11.04 -22.58 29.69
N LYS A 13 10.32 -22.53 30.82
CA LYS A 13 9.67 -21.29 31.31
C LYS A 13 10.64 -20.11 31.42
N GLU A 14 11.89 -20.35 31.79
CA GLU A 14 12.90 -19.29 31.90
C GLU A 14 13.21 -18.65 30.55
N ASP A 15 13.31 -19.46 29.49
CA ASP A 15 13.60 -19.03 28.14
C ASP A 15 12.42 -18.30 27.51
N ILE A 16 11.19 -18.75 27.78
CA ILE A 16 9.97 -18.04 27.38
C ILE A 16 9.95 -16.62 28.00
N ILE A 17 10.30 -16.48 29.28
CA ILE A 17 10.38 -15.17 29.94
C ILE A 17 11.45 -14.28 29.28
N LYS A 18 12.59 -14.84 28.85
CA LYS A 18 13.61 -14.10 28.11
C LYS A 18 13.07 -13.61 26.75
N LEU A 19 12.40 -14.48 26.01
CA LEU A 19 11.79 -14.15 24.70
C LEU A 19 10.69 -13.08 24.82
N HIS A 20 9.85 -13.15 25.85
CA HIS A 20 8.80 -12.15 26.08
C HIS A 20 9.38 -10.75 26.31
N LYS A 21 10.58 -10.63 26.90
CA LYS A 21 11.27 -9.33 27.08
C LYS A 21 11.68 -8.68 25.76
N ILE A 22 11.83 -9.47 24.70
CA ILE A 22 12.13 -8.98 23.34
C ILE A 22 10.92 -9.05 22.40
N HIS A 23 9.71 -9.08 22.96
CA HIS A 23 8.43 -9.09 22.24
C HIS A 23 8.19 -10.30 21.34
N ILE A 24 8.77 -11.46 21.66
CA ILE A 24 8.47 -12.74 21.00
C ILE A 24 7.48 -13.50 21.88
N PHE A 25 6.23 -13.63 21.44
CA PHE A 25 5.15 -14.21 22.24
C PHE A 25 4.55 -15.49 21.65
N THR A 26 4.90 -15.82 20.41
CA THR A 26 4.40 -17.00 19.69
C THR A 26 5.51 -17.71 18.93
N GLY A 27 5.29 -18.97 18.53
CA GLY A 27 6.23 -19.67 17.65
C GLY A 27 6.40 -19.00 16.28
N GLU A 28 5.37 -18.31 15.77
CA GLU A 28 5.51 -17.51 14.56
C GLU A 28 6.43 -16.29 14.76
N ASP A 29 6.31 -15.62 15.92
CA ASP A 29 7.23 -14.52 16.26
C ASP A 29 8.67 -15.02 16.36
N PHE A 30 8.87 -16.23 16.86
CA PHE A 30 10.18 -16.89 16.91
C PHE A 30 10.77 -17.06 15.50
N ILE A 31 10.00 -17.66 14.56
CA ILE A 31 10.46 -17.88 13.18
C ILE A 31 10.71 -16.56 12.44
N ARG A 32 9.90 -15.52 12.71
CA ARG A 32 10.04 -14.19 12.07
C ARG A 32 11.20 -13.36 12.64
N SER A 33 11.76 -13.77 13.78
CA SER A 33 12.82 -13.02 14.46
C SER A 33 14.20 -13.29 13.88
N SER A 34 15.11 -12.32 14.04
CA SER A 34 16.51 -12.49 13.61
C SER A 34 17.18 -13.60 14.42
N PRO A 35 17.85 -14.59 13.78
CA PRO A 35 18.58 -15.64 14.48
C PRO A 35 19.54 -15.09 15.54
N LEU A 36 20.26 -14.01 15.23
CA LEU A 36 21.20 -13.37 16.16
C LEU A 36 20.51 -12.79 17.40
N CYS A 37 19.31 -12.23 17.23
CA CYS A 37 18.54 -11.67 18.34
C CYS A 37 18.07 -12.77 19.30
N VAL A 38 17.54 -13.86 18.74
CA VAL A 38 17.07 -15.02 19.50
C VAL A 38 18.25 -15.72 20.20
N MET A 39 19.33 -15.99 19.47
CA MET A 39 20.53 -16.61 20.02
C MET A 39 21.16 -15.76 21.13
N GLY A 40 21.21 -14.45 20.95
CA GLY A 40 21.71 -13.53 21.98
C GLY A 40 20.82 -13.49 23.23
N CYS A 41 19.50 -13.59 23.05
CA CYS A 41 18.52 -13.60 24.14
C CYS A 41 18.56 -14.91 24.95
N LEU A 42 18.56 -16.05 24.25
CA LEU A 42 18.58 -17.38 24.85
C LEU A 42 19.98 -17.81 25.29
N LYS A 43 21.03 -17.11 24.84
CA LYS A 43 22.44 -17.46 25.04
C LYS A 43 22.75 -18.89 24.55
N CYS A 44 22.18 -19.27 23.41
CA CYS A 44 22.37 -20.59 22.82
C CYS A 44 23.35 -20.56 21.63
N THR A 45 23.93 -21.72 21.32
CA THR A 45 24.77 -21.95 20.14
C THR A 45 23.91 -22.02 18.87
N HIS A 46 24.55 -21.85 17.69
CA HIS A 46 23.83 -21.97 16.40
C HIS A 46 23.15 -23.34 16.24
N THR A 47 23.82 -24.43 16.65
CA THR A 47 23.25 -25.78 16.58
C THR A 47 22.01 -25.94 17.47
N GLN A 48 22.04 -25.37 18.69
CA GLN A 48 20.88 -25.40 19.57
C GLN A 48 19.73 -24.56 19.00
N TYR A 49 20.03 -23.39 18.44
CA TYR A 49 19.04 -22.58 17.74
C TYR A 49 18.42 -23.32 16.56
N ASP A 50 19.21 -23.97 15.71
CA ASP A 50 18.72 -24.74 14.56
C ASP A 50 17.82 -25.89 14.99
N ASN A 51 18.16 -26.59 16.09
CA ASN A 51 17.31 -27.65 16.63
C ASN A 51 15.95 -27.09 17.05
N ILE A 52 15.91 -25.98 17.79
CA ILE A 52 14.67 -25.32 18.21
C ILE A 52 13.88 -24.85 16.98
N LEU A 53 14.55 -24.19 16.04
CA LEU A 53 13.95 -23.69 14.80
C LEU A 53 13.37 -24.83 13.96
N SER A 54 14.02 -25.99 13.92
CA SER A 54 13.54 -27.16 13.16
C SER A 54 12.20 -27.68 13.71
N VAL A 55 12.04 -27.68 15.04
CA VAL A 55 10.79 -28.07 15.69
C VAL A 55 9.72 -27.03 15.37
N PHE A 56 9.96 -25.75 15.62
CA PHE A 56 8.99 -24.70 15.25
C PHE A 56 8.60 -24.76 13.77
N SER A 57 9.57 -24.95 12.87
CA SER A 57 9.33 -25.04 11.44
C SER A 57 8.48 -26.24 11.06
N HIS A 58 8.70 -27.41 11.68
CA HIS A 58 7.87 -28.59 11.42
C HIS A 58 6.41 -28.38 11.84
N TRP A 59 6.18 -27.77 12.99
CA TRP A 59 4.84 -27.56 13.55
C TRP A 59 4.09 -26.40 12.88
N LEU A 60 4.81 -25.35 12.46
CA LEU A 60 4.22 -24.14 11.88
C LEU A 60 4.23 -24.15 10.34
N ALA A 61 4.89 -25.11 9.70
CA ALA A 61 4.89 -25.25 8.26
C ALA A 61 3.44 -25.36 7.75
N PRO A 62 2.97 -24.42 6.91
CA PRO A 62 1.64 -24.51 6.36
C PRO A 62 1.54 -25.72 5.43
N ASN A 63 0.41 -26.41 5.47
CA ASN A 63 0.11 -27.45 4.49
C ASN A 63 0.11 -26.86 3.08
N HIS A 64 0.61 -27.62 2.11
CA HIS A 64 0.55 -27.22 0.71
C HIS A 64 -0.91 -26.98 0.31
N GLN A 65 -1.14 -25.94 -0.50
CA GLN A 65 -2.44 -25.63 -1.07
C GLN A 65 -2.35 -25.71 -2.59
N THR A 66 -3.40 -26.20 -3.22
CA THR A 66 -3.47 -26.24 -4.69
C THR A 66 -3.65 -24.84 -5.26
N ALA A 67 -3.21 -24.63 -6.50
CA ALA A 67 -3.45 -23.37 -7.20
C ALA A 67 -4.96 -23.05 -7.33
N LEU A 68 -5.82 -24.06 -7.47
CA LEU A 68 -7.27 -23.88 -7.58
C LEU A 68 -7.92 -23.43 -6.25
N SER A 69 -7.48 -24.00 -5.12
CA SER A 69 -7.95 -23.56 -3.80
C SER A 69 -7.53 -22.12 -3.52
N LEU A 70 -6.29 -21.75 -3.88
CA LEU A 70 -5.83 -20.37 -3.79
C LEU A 70 -6.67 -19.45 -4.69
N TYR A 71 -6.87 -19.80 -5.96
CA TYR A 71 -7.70 -19.02 -6.87
C TYR A 71 -9.09 -18.74 -6.29
N SER A 72 -9.75 -19.74 -5.72
CA SER A 72 -11.08 -19.59 -5.12
C SER A 72 -11.10 -18.64 -3.91
N ILE A 73 -10.00 -18.57 -3.15
CA ILE A 73 -9.86 -17.67 -2.00
C ILE A 73 -9.59 -16.22 -2.45
N TYR A 74 -8.77 -16.03 -3.47
CA TYR A 74 -8.30 -14.71 -3.89
C TYR A 74 -9.16 -14.07 -4.99
N ASN A 75 -9.96 -14.85 -5.71
CA ASN A 75 -10.81 -14.34 -6.78
C ASN A 75 -11.84 -13.32 -6.24
N GLY A 76 -11.90 -12.13 -6.83
CA GLY A 76 -12.86 -11.09 -6.47
C GLY A 76 -12.61 -10.38 -5.13
N THR A 77 -11.42 -10.48 -4.54
CA THR A 77 -11.11 -9.90 -3.21
C THR A 77 -10.60 -8.45 -3.23
N GLY A 78 -10.59 -7.79 -4.38
CA GLY A 78 -10.07 -6.42 -4.53
C GLY A 78 -11.05 -5.31 -4.14
N LEU A 79 -10.51 -4.13 -3.83
CA LEU A 79 -11.29 -2.90 -3.65
C LEU A 79 -11.53 -2.24 -5.02
N LEU A 80 -12.78 -2.11 -5.46
CA LEU A 80 -13.06 -1.43 -6.73
C LEU A 80 -12.72 0.06 -6.66
N THR A 81 -12.00 0.55 -7.66
CA THR A 81 -11.74 1.99 -7.85
C THR A 81 -12.94 2.70 -8.47
N HIS A 82 -13.89 1.95 -9.05
CA HIS A 82 -14.99 2.44 -9.89
C HIS A 82 -14.53 3.22 -11.13
N LEU A 83 -13.28 2.97 -11.53
CA LEU A 83 -12.75 3.35 -12.82
C LEU A 83 -12.67 2.04 -13.63
N SER A 84 -13.75 1.71 -14.33
CA SER A 84 -13.98 0.39 -14.96
C SER A 84 -12.79 -0.18 -15.73
N LYS A 85 -12.08 0.64 -16.51
CA LYS A 85 -10.87 0.21 -17.23
C LYS A 85 -9.71 -0.16 -16.30
N ILE A 86 -9.49 0.60 -15.22
CA ILE A 86 -8.49 0.29 -14.17
C ILE A 86 -8.90 -0.97 -13.42
N ASP A 87 -10.16 -1.07 -13.02
CA ASP A 87 -10.67 -2.24 -12.29
C ASP A 87 -10.55 -3.53 -13.11
N THR A 88 -10.83 -3.45 -14.42
CA THR A 88 -10.68 -4.57 -15.35
C THR A 88 -9.22 -4.97 -15.49
N ALA A 89 -8.32 -3.99 -15.69
CA ALA A 89 -6.90 -4.28 -15.81
C ALA A 89 -6.31 -4.89 -14.54
N LEU A 90 -6.76 -4.47 -13.36
CA LEU A 90 -6.32 -5.04 -12.08
C LEU A 90 -7.09 -6.31 -11.67
N LEU A 91 -7.90 -6.89 -12.56
CA LEU A 91 -8.67 -8.11 -12.33
C LEU A 91 -9.64 -8.02 -11.13
N GLY A 92 -10.31 -6.88 -10.97
CA GLY A 92 -11.29 -6.65 -9.90
C GLY A 92 -10.91 -5.56 -8.90
N GLY A 93 -10.16 -4.54 -9.34
CA GLY A 93 -9.80 -3.38 -8.51
C GLY A 93 -8.46 -3.53 -7.78
N LEU A 94 -8.23 -2.73 -6.74
CA LEU A 94 -6.97 -2.74 -5.99
C LEU A 94 -6.80 -4.09 -5.26
N PRO A 95 -5.71 -4.85 -5.51
CA PRO A 95 -5.56 -6.18 -4.95
C PRO A 95 -5.50 -6.18 -3.42
N ALA A 96 -6.34 -7.00 -2.78
CA ALA A 96 -6.23 -7.24 -1.34
C ALA A 96 -4.94 -7.97 -0.99
N GLY A 97 -4.44 -7.78 0.24
CA GLY A 97 -3.18 -8.39 0.64
C GLY A 97 -1.95 -7.65 0.13
N THR A 98 -2.11 -6.49 -0.50
CA THR A 98 -1.00 -5.79 -1.16
C THR A 98 -0.94 -4.31 -0.82
N ILE A 99 0.21 -3.70 -1.08
CA ILE A 99 0.39 -2.24 -1.00
C ILE A 99 0.18 -1.63 -2.38
N THR A 100 -0.78 -0.70 -2.45
CA THR A 100 -1.02 0.14 -3.64
C THR A 100 -0.48 1.56 -3.41
N GLU A 101 0.48 1.98 -4.22
CA GLU A 101 1.01 3.35 -4.23
C GLU A 101 0.31 4.21 -5.28
N ILE A 102 -0.22 5.36 -4.87
CA ILE A 102 -0.71 6.41 -5.77
C ILE A 102 0.35 7.51 -5.84
N SER A 103 1.06 7.57 -6.96
CA SER A 103 2.17 8.49 -7.21
C SER A 103 1.78 9.62 -8.18
N GLY A 104 2.41 10.78 -8.06
CA GLY A 104 2.25 11.87 -9.05
C GLY A 104 2.64 13.26 -8.52
N PRO A 105 2.69 14.28 -9.39
CA PRO A 105 3.02 15.66 -9.03
C PRO A 105 2.10 16.26 -7.95
N SER A 106 2.54 17.29 -7.25
CA SER A 106 1.65 18.03 -6.34
C SER A 106 0.44 18.57 -7.08
N GLY A 107 -0.73 18.57 -6.45
CA GLY A 107 -1.99 19.02 -7.08
C GLY A 107 -2.57 18.07 -8.15
N SER A 108 -1.93 16.93 -8.43
CA SER A 108 -2.43 15.99 -9.45
C SER A 108 -3.75 15.28 -9.08
N GLY A 109 -4.17 15.32 -7.82
CA GLY A 109 -5.44 14.71 -7.37
C GLY A 109 -5.31 13.44 -6.53
N LYS A 110 -4.11 13.09 -6.05
CA LYS A 110 -3.88 11.92 -5.19
C LYS A 110 -4.79 11.89 -3.95
N THR A 111 -4.81 12.97 -3.17
CA THR A 111 -5.69 13.12 -2.00
C THR A 111 -7.16 13.00 -2.38
N GLN A 112 -7.57 13.51 -3.55
CA GLN A 112 -8.95 13.37 -4.05
C GLN A 112 -9.29 11.89 -4.30
N PHE A 113 -8.34 11.13 -4.83
CA PHE A 113 -8.53 9.70 -5.04
C PHE A 113 -8.56 8.94 -3.71
N CYS A 114 -7.69 9.27 -2.75
CA CYS A 114 -7.71 8.67 -1.41
C CYS A 114 -9.02 8.93 -0.67
N LEU A 115 -9.55 10.16 -0.71
CA LEU A 115 -10.86 10.48 -0.11
C LEU A 115 -11.99 9.68 -0.77
N MET A 116 -11.95 9.53 -2.10
CA MET A 116 -12.91 8.71 -2.83
C MET A 116 -12.79 7.23 -2.46
N LEU A 117 -11.57 6.68 -2.38
CA LEU A 117 -11.35 5.30 -1.98
C LEU A 117 -11.79 5.05 -0.53
N ALA A 118 -11.58 6.00 0.39
CA ALA A 118 -12.10 5.92 1.76
C ALA A 118 -13.63 5.77 1.80
N VAL A 119 -14.33 6.57 0.99
CA VAL A 119 -15.79 6.48 0.86
C VAL A 119 -16.22 5.15 0.24
N ILE A 120 -15.57 4.69 -0.83
CA ILE A 120 -15.94 3.43 -1.50
C ILE A 120 -15.68 2.23 -0.58
N SER A 121 -14.54 2.22 0.11
CA SER A 121 -14.10 1.14 1.00
C SER A 121 -15.11 0.81 2.09
N SER A 122 -15.74 1.84 2.64
CA SER A 122 -16.74 1.72 3.72
C SER A 122 -18.11 1.24 3.22
N LEU A 123 -18.34 1.18 1.91
CA LEU A 123 -19.55 0.61 1.30
C LEU A 123 -19.55 -0.93 1.39
N PRO A 124 -20.73 -1.57 1.37
CA PRO A 124 -20.83 -3.04 1.33
C PRO A 124 -20.20 -3.65 0.08
N THR A 125 -19.75 -4.91 0.18
CA THR A 125 -19.12 -5.68 -0.91
C THR A 125 -19.95 -5.76 -2.18
N ARG A 126 -21.28 -5.92 -2.05
CA ARG A 126 -22.22 -5.90 -3.18
C ARG A 126 -22.22 -4.59 -4.00
N ARG A 127 -21.57 -3.54 -3.50
CA ARG A 127 -21.41 -2.23 -4.16
C ARG A 127 -19.97 -1.90 -4.53
N GLY A 128 -19.04 -2.84 -4.40
CA GLY A 128 -17.62 -2.65 -4.73
C GLY A 128 -16.73 -2.16 -3.58
N GLY A 129 -17.29 -1.94 -2.39
CA GLY A 129 -16.52 -1.67 -1.18
C GLY A 129 -16.10 -2.94 -0.46
N LEU A 130 -15.55 -2.83 0.75
CA LEU A 130 -15.19 -4.00 1.58
C LEU A 130 -16.07 -4.12 2.83
N GLY A 131 -16.95 -3.16 3.09
CA GLY A 131 -17.80 -3.10 4.29
C GLY A 131 -17.05 -2.73 5.57
N LYS A 132 -15.72 -2.65 5.50
CA LYS A 132 -14.78 -2.43 6.60
C LYS A 132 -14.65 -0.95 6.98
N GLY A 133 -14.10 -0.69 8.16
CA GLY A 133 -13.69 0.65 8.58
C GLY A 133 -12.48 1.14 7.77
N VAL A 134 -12.20 2.44 7.85
CA VAL A 134 -11.05 3.07 7.19
C VAL A 134 -10.27 3.87 8.21
N SER A 135 -8.98 3.60 8.32
CA SER A 135 -8.02 4.41 9.07
C SER A 135 -7.26 5.29 8.09
N PHE A 136 -7.68 6.56 7.98
CA PHE A 136 -7.05 7.56 7.14
C PHE A 136 -5.98 8.32 7.95
N ILE A 137 -4.73 8.15 7.57
CA ILE A 137 -3.58 8.79 8.22
C ILE A 137 -3.11 9.96 7.34
N ASP A 138 -3.40 11.18 7.79
CA ASP A 138 -2.99 12.42 7.14
C ASP A 138 -1.66 12.89 7.73
N THR A 139 -0.63 12.99 6.88
CA THR A 139 0.71 13.43 7.29
C THR A 139 1.02 14.88 6.91
N ASN A 140 0.10 15.55 6.21
CA ASN A 140 0.30 16.89 5.68
C ASN A 140 -0.80 17.88 6.10
N CYS A 141 -1.72 17.48 6.98
CA CYS A 141 -2.89 18.28 7.37
C CYS A 141 -3.70 18.77 6.15
N SER A 142 -3.82 17.91 5.13
CA SER A 142 -4.48 18.21 3.86
C SER A 142 -5.87 17.58 3.75
N PHE A 143 -6.28 16.77 4.74
CA PHE A 143 -7.60 16.18 4.81
C PHE A 143 -8.68 17.27 4.94
N SER A 144 -9.79 17.07 4.23
CA SER A 144 -10.95 17.98 4.27
C SER A 144 -12.23 17.20 4.51
N ALA A 145 -12.79 17.33 5.72
CA ALA A 145 -14.07 16.72 6.08
C ALA A 145 -15.20 17.16 5.15
N LYS A 146 -15.26 18.47 4.83
CA LYS A 146 -16.22 19.02 3.86
C LYS A 146 -16.12 18.30 2.51
N ARG A 147 -14.90 18.04 2.05
CA ARG A 147 -14.67 17.34 0.79
C ARG A 147 -15.09 15.87 0.86
N LEU A 148 -14.74 15.16 1.95
CA LEU A 148 -15.15 13.78 2.16
C LEU A 148 -16.67 13.62 2.13
N ILE A 149 -17.40 14.45 2.88
CA ILE A 149 -18.87 14.45 2.94
C ILE A 149 -19.46 14.75 1.56
N SER A 150 -18.92 15.75 0.85
CA SER A 150 -19.33 16.04 -0.52
C SER A 150 -19.16 14.84 -1.46
N ILE A 151 -18.04 14.10 -1.35
CA ILE A 151 -17.85 12.86 -2.13
C ILE A 151 -18.93 11.85 -1.75
N ALA A 152 -19.10 11.56 -0.46
CA ALA A 152 -20.06 10.57 0.04
C ALA A 152 -21.49 10.88 -0.40
N GLU A 153 -21.95 12.12 -0.25
CA GLU A 153 -23.26 12.59 -0.69
C GLU A 153 -23.49 12.30 -2.18
N ASN A 154 -22.57 12.75 -3.03
CA ASN A 154 -22.72 12.62 -4.48
C ASN A 154 -22.59 11.15 -4.93
N TRP A 155 -21.78 10.35 -4.23
CA TRP A 155 -21.66 8.92 -4.48
C TRP A 155 -22.97 8.18 -4.18
N LEU A 156 -23.56 8.44 -3.01
CA LEU A 156 -24.80 7.81 -2.56
C LEU A 156 -26.02 8.24 -3.40
N GLN A 157 -26.11 9.53 -3.75
CA GLN A 157 -27.16 10.08 -4.61
C GLN A 157 -27.12 9.46 -6.01
N SER A 158 -25.93 9.38 -6.63
CA SER A 158 -25.78 8.88 -8.01
C SER A 158 -26.21 7.43 -8.21
N ARG A 159 -26.35 6.67 -7.13
CA ARG A 159 -26.71 5.25 -7.14
C ARG A 159 -28.03 4.94 -6.43
N SER A 160 -28.82 5.97 -6.11
CA SER A 160 -30.12 5.85 -5.43
C SER A 160 -30.06 4.94 -4.19
N ILE A 161 -28.97 5.06 -3.43
CA ILE A 161 -28.58 4.05 -2.43
C ILE A 161 -29.50 4.04 -1.20
N SER A 162 -30.15 5.15 -0.86
CA SER A 162 -30.97 5.27 0.33
C SER A 162 -32.12 6.27 0.16
N ARG A 163 -33.25 5.98 0.81
CA ARG A 163 -34.39 6.92 0.98
C ARG A 163 -34.07 8.03 1.98
N THR A 164 -33.14 7.78 2.92
CA THR A 164 -32.68 8.73 3.93
C THR A 164 -31.18 8.94 3.76
N LEU A 165 -30.82 9.88 2.89
CA LEU A 165 -29.43 10.14 2.50
C LEU A 165 -28.56 10.53 3.71
N SER A 166 -29.10 11.34 4.62
CA SER A 166 -28.40 11.88 5.80
C SER A 166 -27.90 10.80 6.76
N ASP A 167 -28.71 9.78 7.04
CA ASP A 167 -28.32 8.69 7.95
C ASP A 167 -27.26 7.78 7.33
N SER A 168 -27.37 7.52 6.02
CA SER A 168 -26.36 6.75 5.28
C SER A 168 -25.01 7.46 5.23
N ILE A 169 -25.00 8.79 5.12
CA ILE A 169 -23.77 9.59 5.18
C ILE A 169 -23.14 9.51 6.57
N LYS A 170 -23.93 9.65 7.63
CA LYS A 170 -23.44 9.53 9.02
C LYS A 170 -22.80 8.17 9.26
N GLN A 171 -23.52 7.09 8.96
CA GLN A 171 -23.00 5.71 9.09
C GLN A 171 -21.71 5.48 8.30
N LEU A 172 -21.60 6.08 7.11
CA LEU A 172 -20.40 5.98 6.29
C LEU A 172 -19.24 6.77 6.90
N ALA A 173 -19.50 8.01 7.31
CA ALA A 173 -18.49 8.88 7.92
C ALA A 173 -17.96 8.32 9.25
N ASP A 174 -18.83 7.72 10.07
CA ASP A 174 -18.45 7.10 11.34
C ASP A 174 -17.48 5.92 11.18
N LYS A 175 -17.50 5.26 10.01
CA LYS A 175 -16.54 4.20 9.68
C LYS A 175 -15.15 4.72 9.29
N ILE A 176 -15.00 6.02 9.01
CA ILE A 176 -13.76 6.61 8.51
C ILE A 176 -13.10 7.39 9.65
N LYS A 177 -12.11 6.77 10.28
CA LYS A 177 -11.31 7.35 11.38
C LYS A 177 -10.13 8.12 10.81
N ILE A 178 -9.96 9.37 11.25
CA ILE A 178 -8.88 10.24 10.78
C ILE A 178 -7.81 10.36 11.85
N TYR A 179 -6.55 10.15 11.47
CA TYR A 179 -5.38 10.31 12.32
C TYR A 179 -4.42 11.29 11.67
N THR A 180 -3.92 12.26 12.45
CA THR A 180 -2.90 13.20 11.98
C THR A 180 -1.56 12.79 12.56
N GLU A 181 -0.64 12.35 11.70
CA GLU A 181 0.69 11.89 12.13
C GLU A 181 1.78 12.70 11.40
N LEU A 182 2.45 13.59 12.15
CA LEU A 182 3.39 14.58 11.59
C LEU A 182 4.86 14.15 11.67
N THR A 183 5.15 13.01 12.28
CA THR A 183 6.50 12.43 12.37
C THR A 183 6.49 10.95 11.98
N CYS A 184 7.61 10.44 11.48
CA CYS A 184 7.82 9.04 11.14
C CYS A 184 7.63 8.16 12.37
N THR A 185 8.12 8.60 13.54
CA THR A 185 7.88 7.91 14.82
C THR A 185 6.40 7.88 15.21
N GLY A 186 5.65 8.97 14.99
CA GLY A 186 4.20 9.01 15.23
C GLY A 186 3.45 8.04 14.32
N LEU A 187 3.78 8.07 13.03
CA LEU A 187 3.23 7.12 12.05
C LEU A 187 3.53 5.67 12.44
N GLU A 188 4.75 5.35 12.87
CA GLU A 188 5.11 4.00 13.30
C GLU A 188 4.28 3.56 14.51
N LYS A 189 4.16 4.42 15.53
CA LYS A 189 3.33 4.14 16.72
C LYS A 189 1.87 3.92 16.33
N ARG A 190 1.34 4.72 15.40
CA ARG A 190 -0.02 4.58 14.88
C ARG A 190 -0.23 3.23 14.20
N ILE A 191 0.67 2.83 13.30
CA ILE A 191 0.58 1.54 12.61
C ILE A 191 0.67 0.39 13.62
N ASN A 192 1.60 0.45 14.58
CA ASN A 192 1.69 -0.56 15.64
C ASN A 192 0.38 -0.67 16.43
N ALA A 193 -0.23 0.46 16.81
CA ALA A 193 -1.50 0.47 17.53
C ALA A 193 -2.65 -0.13 16.70
N LEU A 194 -2.72 0.19 15.39
CA LEU A 194 -3.73 -0.36 14.49
C LEU A 194 -3.56 -1.87 14.29
N THR A 195 -2.33 -2.35 14.12
CA THR A 195 -2.03 -3.78 14.01
C THR A 195 -2.38 -4.51 15.30
N SER A 196 -2.00 -3.97 16.46
CA SER A 196 -2.31 -4.57 17.77
C SER A 196 -3.82 -4.64 18.03
N ALA A 197 -4.57 -3.55 17.77
CA ALA A 197 -6.01 -3.53 17.95
C ALA A 197 -6.75 -4.52 17.03
N ALA A 198 -6.17 -4.81 15.87
CA ALA A 198 -6.71 -5.78 14.94
C ALA A 198 -6.34 -7.23 15.34
N ALA A 199 -5.26 -7.43 16.10
CA ALA A 199 -4.87 -8.72 16.66
C ALA A 199 -5.67 -9.08 17.93
N THR A 200 -6.03 -8.09 18.75
CA THR A 200 -6.82 -8.29 19.99
C THR A 200 -8.32 -8.50 19.74
N GLY A 201 -8.78 -8.36 18.49
CA GLY A 201 -10.18 -8.54 18.10
C GLY A 201 -11.08 -7.33 18.34
N GLU A 202 -10.55 -6.20 18.84
CA GLU A 202 -11.30 -4.93 18.97
C GLU A 202 -11.81 -4.44 17.60
N THR A 203 -11.05 -4.75 16.55
CA THR A 203 -11.45 -4.55 15.15
C THR A 203 -11.29 -5.86 14.39
N ALA A 204 -12.16 -6.84 14.68
CA ALA A 204 -12.06 -8.20 14.15
C ALA A 204 -11.83 -8.28 12.63
N ASP A 205 -12.43 -7.38 11.85
CA ASP A 205 -12.31 -7.35 10.38
C ASP A 205 -11.16 -6.48 9.84
N GLY A 206 -10.50 -5.69 10.69
CA GLY A 206 -9.45 -4.72 10.32
C GLY A 206 -9.98 -3.50 9.54
N ASP A 207 -9.29 -2.36 9.68
CA ASP A 207 -9.59 -1.13 8.95
C ASP A 207 -8.68 -1.02 7.71
N ILE A 208 -9.22 -0.56 6.58
CA ILE A 208 -8.36 -0.19 5.43
C ILE A 208 -7.46 0.98 5.83
N ILE A 209 -6.16 0.82 5.66
CA ILE A 209 -5.17 1.85 5.96
C ILE A 209 -4.91 2.68 4.71
N ILE A 210 -5.12 3.99 4.82
CA ILE A 210 -4.77 4.98 3.80
C ILE A 210 -3.75 5.95 4.39
N ILE A 211 -2.56 6.07 3.81
CA ILE A 211 -1.50 6.99 4.25
C ILE A 211 -1.31 8.09 3.20
N ASP A 212 -1.73 9.32 3.52
CA ASP A 212 -1.60 10.49 2.67
C ASP A 212 -0.74 11.57 3.36
N SER A 213 0.59 11.65 3.16
CA SER A 213 1.45 10.94 2.22
C SER A 213 2.72 10.43 2.89
N LEU A 214 3.06 9.15 2.71
CA LEU A 214 4.29 8.59 3.27
C LEU A 214 5.54 9.33 2.77
N ALA A 215 5.58 9.66 1.49
CA ALA A 215 6.68 10.40 0.87
C ALA A 215 6.92 11.78 1.49
N GLY A 216 5.85 12.53 1.73
CA GLY A 216 5.93 13.88 2.28
C GLY A 216 6.47 13.88 3.70
N LEU A 217 6.13 12.86 4.49
CA LEU A 217 6.62 12.70 5.85
C LEU A 217 8.12 12.34 5.88
N VAL A 218 8.51 11.29 5.17
CA VAL A 218 9.89 10.77 5.17
C VAL A 218 10.89 11.80 4.63
N ARG A 219 10.48 12.62 3.64
CA ARG A 219 11.32 13.71 3.11
C ARG A 219 11.57 14.84 4.09
N LYS A 220 10.63 15.12 5.01
CA LYS A 220 10.78 16.19 6.01
C LYS A 220 11.75 15.80 7.12
N GLU A 221 11.82 14.51 7.45
CA GLU A 221 12.54 14.03 8.63
C GLU A 221 13.95 13.52 8.34
N TYR A 222 14.18 12.90 7.17
CA TYR A 222 15.47 12.30 6.84
C TYR A 222 16.23 13.08 5.75
N ASP A 223 17.38 13.64 6.11
CA ASP A 223 18.27 14.35 5.18
C ASP A 223 19.13 13.37 4.35
N ILE A 224 18.78 13.27 3.06
CA ILE A 224 19.48 12.42 2.08
C ILE A 224 20.91 12.86 1.76
N ARG A 225 21.34 14.05 2.20
CA ARG A 225 22.72 14.54 2.01
C ARG A 225 23.70 13.91 2.99
N THR A 226 23.20 13.22 4.02
CA THR A 226 24.01 12.59 5.05
C THR A 226 23.93 11.07 4.94
N VAL A 227 25.05 10.37 5.16
CA VAL A 227 25.08 8.89 5.16
C VAL A 227 24.10 8.34 6.20
N LYS A 228 24.07 8.95 7.39
CA LYS A 228 23.15 8.60 8.47
C LYS A 228 21.68 8.77 8.04
N GLY A 229 21.32 9.92 7.47
CA GLY A 229 19.94 10.16 7.02
C GLY A 229 19.48 9.21 5.91
N VAL A 230 20.37 8.81 5.00
CA VAL A 230 20.08 7.76 4.01
C VAL A 230 19.85 6.40 4.67
N SER A 231 20.69 6.03 5.64
CA SER A 231 20.57 4.77 6.40
C SER A 231 19.28 4.72 7.22
N ASP A 232 19.01 5.76 8.02
CA ASP A 232 17.82 5.85 8.88
C ASP A 232 16.53 5.81 8.05
N ARG A 233 16.54 6.50 6.90
CA ARG A 233 15.44 6.44 5.92
C ARG A 233 15.22 5.04 5.39
N TYR A 234 16.29 4.35 4.99
CA TYR A 234 16.20 2.98 4.48
C TYR A 234 15.59 2.05 5.52
N GLN A 235 16.10 2.11 6.75
CA GLN A 235 15.61 1.33 7.87
C GLN A 235 14.12 1.60 8.13
N PHE A 236 13.71 2.86 8.20
CA PHE A 236 12.31 3.24 8.41
C PHE A 236 11.39 2.70 7.29
N LEU A 237 11.74 2.93 6.02
CA LEU A 237 10.93 2.48 4.89
C LEU A 237 10.83 0.94 4.83
N SER A 238 11.92 0.23 5.13
CA SER A 238 11.93 -1.23 5.19
C SER A 238 11.02 -1.76 6.30
N GLN A 239 11.12 -1.20 7.50
CA GLN A 239 10.27 -1.56 8.63
C GLN A 239 8.79 -1.26 8.35
N MET A 240 8.48 -0.06 7.85
CA MET A 240 7.12 0.34 7.52
C MET A 240 6.51 -0.53 6.42
N SER A 241 7.25 -0.80 5.34
CA SER A 241 6.75 -1.67 4.28
C SER A 241 6.44 -3.07 4.78
N SER A 242 7.33 -3.65 5.59
CA SER A 242 7.15 -4.99 6.16
C SER A 242 5.89 -5.05 7.04
N LYS A 243 5.70 -4.06 7.93
CA LYS A 243 4.51 -3.98 8.79
C LYS A 243 3.21 -3.81 8.00
N LEU A 244 3.20 -2.91 7.01
CA LEU A 244 2.02 -2.66 6.18
C LEU A 244 1.67 -3.87 5.30
N LYS A 245 2.68 -4.58 4.79
CA LYS A 245 2.46 -5.78 3.97
C LYS A 245 1.91 -6.94 4.80
N ALA A 246 2.50 -7.19 5.97
CA ALA A 246 1.98 -8.17 6.92
C ALA A 246 0.52 -7.87 7.30
N TYR A 247 0.21 -6.61 7.61
CA TYR A 247 -1.16 -6.19 7.91
C TYR A 247 -2.13 -6.40 6.74
N ALA A 248 -1.73 -6.02 5.53
CA ALA A 248 -2.52 -6.19 4.32
C ALA A 248 -2.86 -7.67 4.08
N GLU A 249 -1.85 -8.54 4.16
CA GLU A 249 -1.96 -9.99 3.93
C GLU A 249 -2.82 -10.68 5.01
N GLU A 250 -2.59 -10.35 6.28
CA GLU A 250 -3.34 -10.92 7.41
C GLU A 250 -4.83 -10.55 7.32
N LYS A 251 -5.14 -9.28 7.06
CA LYS A 251 -6.53 -8.78 7.04
C LYS A 251 -7.20 -8.90 5.68
N ARG A 252 -6.48 -9.36 4.65
CA ARG A 252 -6.95 -9.48 3.26
C ARG A 252 -7.60 -8.18 2.78
N ILE A 253 -6.87 -7.08 2.93
CA ILE A 253 -7.28 -5.75 2.50
C ILE A 253 -6.13 -5.04 1.79
N PRO A 254 -6.41 -4.15 0.83
CA PRO A 254 -5.37 -3.31 0.26
C PRO A 254 -4.95 -2.24 1.27
N VAL A 255 -3.66 -1.94 1.32
CA VAL A 255 -3.12 -0.74 1.98
C VAL A 255 -2.82 0.29 0.90
N ILE A 256 -3.31 1.52 1.07
CA ILE A 256 -3.16 2.59 0.09
C ILE A 256 -2.18 3.62 0.64
N VAL A 257 -1.18 3.99 -0.15
CA VAL A 257 -0.19 5.00 0.22
C VAL A 257 -0.06 6.02 -0.90
N THR A 258 0.08 7.30 -0.57
CA THR A 258 0.39 8.31 -1.57
C THR A 258 1.85 8.71 -1.51
N SER A 259 2.36 9.04 -2.70
CA SER A 259 3.75 9.43 -2.90
C SER A 259 3.83 10.59 -3.87
N GLN A 260 4.68 11.55 -3.54
CA GLN A 260 5.02 12.62 -4.48
C GLN A 260 6.14 12.14 -5.40
N VAL A 261 6.28 12.81 -6.53
CA VAL A 261 7.40 12.57 -7.46
C VAL A 261 8.50 13.61 -7.24
N SER A 262 9.71 13.28 -7.64
CA SER A 262 10.82 14.22 -7.84
C SER A 262 11.18 14.23 -9.32
N THR A 263 11.48 15.40 -9.84
CA THR A 263 12.16 15.55 -11.13
C THR A 263 13.66 15.34 -10.93
N GLN A 264 14.24 14.36 -11.62
CA GLN A 264 15.69 14.29 -11.79
C GLN A 264 16.07 14.96 -13.10
N PHE A 265 16.90 16.00 -13.01
CA PHE A 265 17.63 16.54 -14.14
C PHE A 265 18.95 15.77 -14.24
N SER A 266 19.02 14.78 -15.14
CA SER A 266 20.29 14.13 -15.46
C SER A 266 20.97 14.89 -16.60
N SER A 267 22.21 15.32 -16.37
CA SER A 267 23.08 15.88 -17.41
C SER A 267 23.46 14.88 -18.52
N SER A 268 23.14 13.58 -18.34
CA SER A 268 23.47 12.50 -19.27
C SER A 268 22.23 11.85 -19.91
N ALA A 269 21.02 12.37 -19.67
CA ALA A 269 19.85 11.96 -20.42
C ALA A 269 20.02 12.48 -21.85
N ALA A 270 20.18 11.58 -22.82
CA ALA A 270 20.50 11.84 -24.23
C ALA A 270 19.55 12.79 -25.00
N ARG A 271 18.59 13.45 -24.34
CA ARG A 271 17.65 14.42 -24.92
C ARG A 271 17.18 15.51 -23.93
N GLY A 272 17.91 15.80 -22.85
CA GLY A 272 17.53 16.89 -21.93
C GLY A 272 16.14 16.75 -21.27
N GLN A 273 15.52 15.56 -21.33
CA GLN A 273 14.20 15.34 -20.75
C GLN A 273 14.31 15.00 -19.25
N PRO A 274 13.57 15.69 -18.37
CA PRO A 274 13.51 15.36 -16.95
C PRO A 274 12.85 13.99 -16.77
N SER A 275 13.54 13.07 -16.08
CA SER A 275 12.93 11.79 -15.69
C SER A 275 12.19 11.97 -14.37
N ILE A 276 10.90 11.65 -14.36
CA ILE A 276 10.08 11.68 -13.15
C ILE A 276 10.31 10.37 -12.38
N LEU A 277 10.79 10.49 -11.14
CA LEU A 277 11.03 9.36 -10.26
C LEU A 277 10.18 9.49 -8.99
N THR A 278 9.73 8.35 -8.46
CA THR A 278 9.08 8.32 -7.16
C THR A 278 10.03 8.79 -6.08
N SER A 279 9.51 9.64 -5.19
CA SER A 279 10.24 10.25 -4.09
C SER A 279 10.96 9.31 -3.14
N LEU A 280 10.48 8.07 -3.03
CA LEU A 280 10.88 7.14 -1.99
C LEU A 280 12.14 6.32 -2.35
N GLY A 281 12.46 6.22 -3.65
CA GLY A 281 13.65 5.51 -4.15
C GLY A 281 13.46 4.01 -4.36
N ILE A 282 14.55 3.31 -4.71
CA ILE A 282 14.59 1.87 -5.05
C ILE A 282 14.01 1.04 -3.91
N SER A 283 14.44 1.34 -2.68
CA SER A 283 14.08 0.58 -1.48
C SER A 283 12.58 0.47 -1.27
N TRP A 284 11.82 1.53 -1.59
CA TRP A 284 10.37 1.50 -1.52
C TRP A 284 9.72 0.90 -2.77
N THR A 285 10.36 1.07 -3.93
CA THR A 285 9.80 0.62 -5.21
C THR A 285 9.62 -0.88 -5.28
N HIS A 286 10.48 -1.66 -4.64
CA HIS A 286 10.32 -3.12 -4.56
C HIS A 286 9.27 -3.56 -3.53
N CYS A 287 8.96 -2.72 -2.55
CA CYS A 287 7.99 -3.03 -1.51
C CYS A 287 6.53 -2.88 -1.96
N VAL A 288 6.28 -1.98 -2.92
CA VAL A 288 4.94 -1.72 -3.46
C VAL A 288 4.61 -2.75 -4.53
N ASP A 289 3.43 -3.36 -4.45
CA ASP A 289 2.98 -4.35 -5.43
C ASP A 289 2.34 -3.67 -6.65
N THR A 290 1.43 -2.71 -6.41
CA THR A 290 0.74 -1.97 -7.47
C THR A 290 1.03 -0.47 -7.37
N ARG A 291 1.41 0.16 -8.49
CA ARG A 291 1.63 1.61 -8.58
C ARG A 291 0.70 2.22 -9.60
N LEU A 292 -0.11 3.16 -9.15
CA LEU A 292 -0.95 4.02 -9.96
C LEU A 292 -0.31 5.40 -10.07
N PHE A 293 -0.18 5.92 -11.27
CA PHE A 293 0.46 7.21 -11.53
C PHE A 293 -0.54 8.22 -12.07
N ILE A 294 -0.69 9.36 -11.39
CA ILE A 294 -1.60 10.45 -11.76
C ILE A 294 -0.81 11.67 -12.20
N GLU A 295 -1.03 12.09 -13.44
CA GLU A 295 -0.43 13.28 -14.05
C GLU A 295 -1.48 14.23 -14.64
N PHE A 296 -1.10 15.49 -14.85
CA PHE A 296 -1.94 16.47 -15.54
C PHE A 296 -2.07 16.10 -17.02
N TYR A 297 -3.24 16.32 -17.61
CA TYR A 297 -3.49 15.95 -19.01
C TYR A 297 -4.23 17.05 -19.77
N LYS A 298 -3.56 17.64 -20.78
CA LYS A 298 -4.04 18.75 -21.61
C LYS A 298 -4.51 19.97 -20.79
N ASP A 299 -5.75 19.91 -20.30
CA ASP A 299 -6.44 20.99 -19.58
C ASP A 299 -6.26 20.88 -18.05
N SER A 300 -6.48 22.00 -17.35
CA SER A 300 -6.35 22.08 -15.88
C SER A 300 -7.26 21.12 -15.10
N ASN A 301 -8.36 20.64 -15.70
CA ASN A 301 -9.37 19.81 -15.04
C ASN A 301 -9.25 18.30 -15.33
N LYS A 302 -8.41 17.90 -16.28
CA LYS A 302 -8.23 16.49 -16.65
C LYS A 302 -6.91 15.94 -16.10
N ARG A 303 -6.92 14.66 -15.76
CA ARG A 303 -5.75 13.91 -15.30
C ARG A 303 -5.63 12.63 -16.10
N LYS A 304 -4.41 12.20 -16.35
CA LYS A 304 -4.13 10.85 -16.86
C LYS A 304 -3.73 9.99 -15.67
N LEU A 305 -4.46 8.90 -15.48
CA LEU A 305 -4.21 7.87 -14.47
C LEU A 305 -3.69 6.64 -15.20
N SER A 306 -2.51 6.15 -14.84
CA SER A 306 -1.88 4.97 -15.46
C SER A 306 -1.49 3.93 -14.44
N ILE A 307 -1.52 2.66 -14.82
CA ILE A 307 -0.89 1.58 -14.05
C ILE A 307 0.59 1.60 -14.43
N ALA A 308 1.45 2.03 -13.50
CA ALA A 308 2.89 2.12 -13.71
C ALA A 308 3.63 0.85 -13.26
N LYS A 309 3.04 0.09 -12.33
CA LYS A 309 3.55 -1.20 -11.85
C LYS A 309 2.36 -2.05 -11.40
N SER A 310 2.31 -3.32 -11.79
CA SER A 310 1.38 -4.29 -11.22
C SER A 310 1.85 -5.71 -11.55
N PRO A 311 1.70 -6.69 -10.65
CA PRO A 311 1.95 -8.09 -10.96
C PRO A 311 0.88 -8.70 -11.89
N THR A 312 -0.33 -8.11 -11.92
CA THR A 312 -1.49 -8.66 -12.64
C THR A 312 -1.97 -7.76 -13.77
N GLY A 313 -1.88 -6.44 -13.61
CA GLY A 313 -2.45 -5.49 -14.55
C GLY A 313 -1.49 -5.05 -15.65
N GLY A 314 -2.00 -5.04 -16.89
CA GLY A 314 -1.30 -4.46 -18.03
C GLY A 314 -1.06 -2.96 -17.89
N LEU A 315 -0.04 -2.46 -18.57
CA LEU A 315 0.27 -1.03 -18.67
C LEU A 315 -0.86 -0.31 -19.43
N ILE A 316 -1.88 0.14 -18.71
CA ILE A 316 -2.99 0.93 -19.27
C ILE A 316 -2.99 2.35 -18.72
N SER A 317 -3.60 3.25 -19.49
CA SER A 317 -3.82 4.64 -19.09
C SER A 317 -5.27 5.03 -19.33
N VAL A 318 -5.82 5.82 -18.44
CA VAL A 318 -7.17 6.37 -18.55
C VAL A 318 -7.19 7.85 -18.25
N ILE A 319 -8.15 8.56 -18.83
CA ILE A 319 -8.37 9.97 -18.50
C ILE A 319 -9.47 10.07 -17.47
N VAL A 320 -9.21 10.86 -16.44
CA VAL A 320 -10.13 11.12 -15.36
C VAL A 320 -10.31 12.61 -15.14
N ARG A 321 -11.48 12.98 -14.64
CA ARG A 321 -11.82 14.32 -14.15
C ARG A 321 -12.05 14.27 -12.65
N ILE A 322 -11.67 15.35 -11.96
CA ILE A 322 -11.92 15.51 -10.53
C ILE A 322 -13.23 16.30 -10.38
N GLU A 323 -14.27 15.65 -9.88
CA GLU A 323 -15.59 16.26 -9.68
C GLU A 323 -16.12 16.02 -8.26
N LYS A 324 -17.36 16.44 -7.97
CA LYS A 324 -17.98 16.34 -6.63
C LYS A 324 -18.02 14.91 -6.10
N LYS A 325 -18.24 13.89 -6.94
CA LYS A 325 -18.20 12.46 -6.53
C LYS A 325 -16.79 11.84 -6.50
N GLY A 326 -15.74 12.62 -6.70
CA GLY A 326 -14.35 12.13 -6.73
C GLY A 326 -13.81 12.08 -8.16
N LEU A 327 -12.95 11.10 -8.44
CA LEU A 327 -12.39 10.85 -9.77
C LEU A 327 -13.41 10.11 -10.64
N ILE A 328 -13.56 10.55 -11.88
CA ILE A 328 -14.51 9.97 -12.85
C ILE A 328 -13.82 9.78 -14.18
N LEU A 329 -14.01 8.61 -14.79
CA LEU A 329 -13.58 8.32 -16.15
C LEU A 329 -14.18 9.30 -17.17
N ASP A 330 -13.30 9.87 -18.01
CA ASP A 330 -13.68 10.52 -19.26
C ASP A 330 -13.61 9.48 -20.39
N TYR A 331 -14.74 8.83 -20.67
CA TYR A 331 -14.80 7.74 -21.65
C TYR A 331 -14.40 8.19 -23.07
N HIS A 332 -14.74 9.41 -23.45
CA HIS A 332 -14.45 9.91 -24.79
C HIS A 332 -12.95 10.07 -25.01
N GLU A 333 -12.27 10.80 -24.11
CA GLU A 333 -10.81 10.96 -24.19
C GLU A 333 -10.07 9.63 -23.98
N THR A 334 -10.57 8.78 -23.09
CA THR A 334 -9.92 7.50 -22.82
C THR A 334 -9.99 6.57 -24.04
N ASN A 335 -11.10 6.55 -24.78
CA ASN A 335 -11.19 5.76 -26.02
C ASN A 335 -10.29 6.35 -27.12
N GLN A 336 -10.17 7.67 -27.21
CA GLN A 336 -9.24 8.30 -28.17
C GLN A 336 -7.78 7.95 -27.88
N LEU A 337 -7.38 7.89 -26.60
CA LEU A 337 -6.04 7.45 -26.21
C LEU A 337 -5.75 6.00 -26.64
N ASP A 338 -6.70 5.10 -26.45
CA ASP A 338 -6.54 3.70 -26.88
C ASP A 338 -6.36 3.62 -28.41
N HIS A 339 -7.13 4.40 -29.17
CA HIS A 339 -7.00 4.47 -30.63
C HIS A 339 -5.64 5.04 -31.08
N GLN A 340 -5.12 6.06 -30.40
CA GLN A 340 -3.80 6.63 -30.69
C GLN A 340 -2.67 5.63 -30.43
N ILE A 341 -2.74 4.88 -29.33
CA ILE A 341 -1.74 3.85 -29.00
C ILE A 341 -1.78 2.68 -29.99
N SER A 342 -2.95 2.35 -30.53
CA SER A 342 -3.10 1.30 -31.55
C SER A 342 -2.65 1.73 -32.96
N GLY A 343 -2.56 3.04 -33.23
CA GLY A 343 -2.19 3.60 -34.54
C GLY A 343 -0.73 4.06 -34.64
N ASP A 344 -0.11 4.45 -33.53
CA ASP A 344 1.29 4.89 -33.48
C ASP A 344 2.16 3.83 -32.79
N SER A 345 2.79 2.95 -33.56
CA SER A 345 3.86 2.08 -33.07
C SER A 345 5.18 2.83 -32.81
N ASN A 346 5.14 4.17 -32.63
CA ASN A 346 6.32 5.00 -32.36
C ASN A 346 5.97 6.43 -31.87
N SER A 347 5.28 6.64 -30.74
CA SER A 347 5.32 7.96 -30.08
C SER A 347 4.97 7.96 -28.58
N TYR A 348 5.94 8.47 -27.79
CA TYR A 348 5.84 9.02 -26.43
C TYR A 348 5.13 8.24 -25.31
N SER A 349 5.82 7.22 -24.76
CA SER A 349 5.72 6.95 -23.31
C SER A 349 6.66 7.91 -22.57
N MET A 350 6.15 8.78 -21.70
CA MET A 350 6.95 9.23 -20.55
C MET A 350 7.11 8.01 -19.65
N THR A 351 8.18 7.25 -19.87
CA THR A 351 8.49 6.09 -19.06
C THR A 351 8.83 6.61 -17.67
N VAL A 352 7.97 6.34 -16.68
CA VAL A 352 8.45 6.25 -15.29
C VAL A 352 9.45 5.11 -15.31
N LYS A 353 10.73 5.46 -15.50
CA LYS A 353 11.78 4.45 -15.53
C LYS A 353 11.82 3.81 -14.16
N ASP A 354 11.48 2.53 -14.11
CA ASP A 354 11.82 1.72 -12.96
C ASP A 354 13.34 1.74 -12.82
N GLN A 355 13.83 1.92 -11.59
CA GLN A 355 15.26 2.16 -11.35
C GLN A 355 16.12 0.90 -11.62
N THR A 356 15.48 -0.22 -11.94
CA THR A 356 16.07 -1.52 -12.28
C THR A 356 16.87 -1.50 -13.59
N ASP A 357 16.48 -0.72 -14.59
CA ASP A 357 17.11 -0.74 -15.93
C ASP A 357 18.56 -0.22 -15.96
N ARG A 358 19.04 0.42 -14.88
CA ARG A 358 20.41 0.96 -14.83
C ARG A 358 21.45 -0.01 -14.28
N TYR A 359 21.06 -1.13 -13.66
CA TYR A 359 22.01 -2.06 -13.06
C TYR A 359 22.35 -3.27 -13.94
N THR A 360 21.46 -3.73 -14.80
CA THR A 360 21.73 -4.81 -15.76
C THR A 360 22.79 -4.43 -16.81
N HIS A 361 22.89 -3.14 -17.17
CA HIS A 361 23.88 -2.68 -18.14
C HIS A 361 25.28 -2.38 -17.58
N ARG A 362 25.46 -2.36 -16.25
CA ARG A 362 26.79 -2.12 -15.65
C ARG A 362 27.57 -3.37 -15.27
N VAL A 363 26.91 -4.54 -15.25
CA VAL A 363 27.58 -5.83 -14.99
C VAL A 363 28.08 -6.48 -16.29
N ALA A 364 27.50 -6.15 -17.45
CA ALA A 364 27.89 -6.74 -18.76
C ALA A 364 29.07 -6.04 -19.47
N LEU A 365 29.78 -5.11 -18.82
CA LEU A 365 30.95 -4.41 -19.39
C LEU A 365 32.20 -4.49 -18.51
N ARG A 366 32.26 -5.50 -17.63
CA ARG A 366 33.47 -5.91 -16.91
C ARG A 366 33.54 -7.44 -16.87
N GLU A 367 33.69 -8.04 -18.03
CA GLU A 367 34.39 -9.31 -18.25
C GLU A 367 35.27 -9.17 -19.49
#